data_AF-A0A0D8XXQ3-F1
#
_entry.id   AF-A0A0D8XXQ3-F1
#
_cell.length_a   1.000
_cell.length_b   1.000
_cell.length_c   1.000
_cell.angle_alpha   90.00
_cell.angle_beta   90.00
_cell.angle_gamma   90.00
#
_symmetry.space_group_name_H-M   'P 1'
#
loop_
_entity.id
_entity.type
_entity.pdbx_description
1 polymer ?
#
loop_
_entity_poly.entity_id
_entity_poly.type
_entity_poly.pdbx_seq_one_letter_code
_entity_poly.pdbx_strand_id
1 'polypeptide(L)'
;MSDQKLEVIRKNLNQSLYPISNMAPKDFATTMTKCSLTLLSGDMWTIVQRNFRNCDSSHLHNTKEDTFLQIAQDLAGSKQIWVEYVKKMVVTISMQSASHLHTSRYVRLLMRALRETENLLTVVEKKELLRTALTKIFLEDMEIAVKATTFALLTPNFDLLDWMKDREDPFFTLLSLAITTSQVDGKVLLWAWFQQFSEELPLRNISFESIHRAFSDLVFRIDKKAEERYYRMEKDALIPTSDEEDTLIRMAIAYISPSSGSHVNVVMIIEPMLNKCLERIETALRLAHNDRTALCEAYVISNRLRLCIGAVMSALINKVDMASTHDLCELLQRGIPKIRKLRDELTRSSSNTPWMNIYRNDIDSILNLIRDFSHYEI
;
A
#
# COMPACT_ATOMS: atom_id res chain seq x y z
N MET A 1 24.20 31.50 14.44
CA MET A 1 23.04 31.24 15.31
C MET A 1 23.31 31.86 16.67
N SER A 2 22.31 32.43 17.36
CA SER A 2 22.49 32.88 18.75
C SER A 2 22.51 31.68 19.71
N ASP A 3 23.27 31.77 20.80
CA ASP A 3 23.42 30.69 21.78
C ASP A 3 22.09 30.26 22.42
N GLN A 4 21.13 31.19 22.55
CA GLN A 4 19.77 30.89 23.00
C GLN A 4 19.00 29.97 22.04
N LYS A 5 19.13 30.17 20.72
CA LYS A 5 18.45 29.30 19.74
C LYS A 5 19.05 27.89 19.78
N LEU A 6 20.36 27.79 19.92
CA LEU A 6 21.08 26.53 20.06
C LEU A 6 20.63 25.75 21.31
N GLU A 7 20.51 26.41 22.46
CA GLU A 7 20.10 25.76 23.72
C GLU A 7 18.66 25.23 23.69
N VAL A 8 17.73 25.93 23.02
CA VAL A 8 16.35 25.46 22.78
C VAL A 8 16.35 24.21 21.88
N ILE A 9 17.18 24.20 20.84
CA ILE A 9 17.31 23.06 19.93
C ILE A 9 17.86 21.83 20.67
N ARG A 10 18.90 22.03 21.47
CA ARG A 10 19.53 20.97 22.27
C ARG A 10 18.55 20.32 23.24
N LYS A 11 17.74 21.14 23.92
CA LYS A 11 16.70 20.66 24.85
C LYS A 11 15.56 19.93 24.15
N ASN A 12 15.17 20.37 22.94
CA ASN A 12 14.07 19.76 22.19
C ASN A 12 14.47 18.48 21.43
N LEU A 13 15.72 18.37 20.95
CA LEU A 13 16.21 17.19 20.22
C LEU A 13 16.91 16.16 21.12
N ASN A 14 17.14 16.49 22.39
CA ASN A 14 17.79 15.62 23.40
C ASN A 14 19.19 15.11 22.96
N GLN A 15 19.87 15.86 22.08
CA GLN A 15 21.16 15.49 21.49
C GLN A 15 22.11 16.69 21.44
N SER A 16 23.41 16.39 21.41
CA SER A 16 24.49 17.37 21.24
C SER A 16 24.42 18.02 19.85
N LEU A 17 24.40 19.36 19.78
CA LEU A 17 24.24 20.15 18.55
C LEU A 17 25.44 20.13 17.61
N TYR A 18 26.65 20.16 18.19
CA TYR A 18 27.90 20.33 17.44
C TYR A 18 28.26 19.15 16.52
N PRO A 19 27.98 17.88 16.91
CA PRO A 19 28.07 16.74 16.00
C PRO A 19 27.04 16.81 14.87
N ILE A 20 25.82 17.26 15.15
CA ILE A 20 24.69 17.23 14.20
C ILE A 20 24.91 18.19 13.04
N SER A 21 25.37 19.41 13.28
CA SER A 21 25.63 20.40 12.21
C SER A 21 26.76 20.02 11.25
N ASN A 22 27.57 19.01 11.59
CA ASN A 22 28.68 18.52 10.77
C ASN A 22 28.40 17.12 10.18
N MET A 23 27.19 16.57 10.34
CA MET A 23 26.84 15.26 9.80
C MET A 23 26.74 15.31 8.27
N ALA A 24 27.09 14.19 7.63
CA ALA A 24 26.77 14.01 6.22
C ALA A 24 25.23 14.05 6.03
N PRO A 25 24.72 14.53 4.89
CA PRO A 25 23.28 14.71 4.67
C PRO A 25 22.42 13.47 4.97
N LYS A 26 22.93 12.28 4.66
CA LYS A 26 22.27 10.99 4.88
C LYS A 26 22.15 10.65 6.38
N ASP A 27 23.18 10.95 7.17
CA ASP A 27 23.20 10.70 8.61
C ASP A 27 22.30 11.70 9.33
N PHE A 28 22.34 12.96 8.92
CA PHE A 28 21.44 14.00 9.42
C PHE A 28 19.97 13.63 9.17
N ALA A 29 19.63 13.23 7.93
CA ALA A 29 18.28 12.78 7.59
C ALA A 29 17.83 11.56 8.40
N THR A 30 18.76 10.66 8.76
CA THR A 30 18.48 9.53 9.67
C THR A 30 18.10 10.01 11.06
N THR A 31 18.87 10.95 11.60
CA THR A 31 18.60 11.55 12.92
C THR A 31 17.27 12.29 12.92
N MET A 32 17.01 13.11 11.91
CA MET A 32 15.71 13.78 11.74
C MET A 32 14.56 12.78 11.74
N THR A 33 14.69 11.69 10.98
CA THR A 33 13.65 10.66 10.91
C THR A 33 13.37 10.09 12.29
N LYS A 34 14.41 9.74 13.07
CA LYS A 34 14.25 9.25 14.46
C LYS A 34 13.57 10.27 15.37
N CYS A 35 13.90 11.55 15.25
CA CYS A 35 13.24 12.62 15.99
C CYS A 35 11.75 12.74 15.60
N SER A 36 11.43 12.66 14.31
CA SER A 36 10.06 12.68 13.81
C SER A 36 9.20 11.54 14.36
N LEU A 37 9.78 10.35 14.58
CA LEU A 37 9.09 9.21 15.19
C LEU A 37 8.64 9.50 16.64
N THR A 38 9.40 10.33 17.36
CA THR A 38 9.18 10.63 18.80
C THR A 38 8.48 11.97 19.04
N LEU A 39 8.16 12.72 17.98
CA LEU A 39 7.62 14.08 18.08
C LEU A 39 6.17 14.11 18.60
N LEU A 40 5.93 14.75 19.74
CA LEU A 40 4.59 14.83 20.35
C LEU A 40 3.70 15.89 19.68
N SER A 41 3.19 15.60 18.47
CA SER A 41 2.32 16.51 17.71
C SER A 41 0.92 16.73 18.32
N GLY A 42 0.51 15.95 19.32
CA GLY A 42 -0.83 16.05 19.89
C GLY A 42 -1.93 15.59 18.93
N ASP A 43 -3.19 15.71 19.36
CA ASP A 43 -4.35 15.26 18.59
C ASP A 43 -4.76 16.31 17.55
N MET A 44 -4.11 16.25 16.40
CA MET A 44 -4.44 17.12 15.26
C MET A 44 -5.76 16.74 14.59
N TRP A 45 -6.29 15.53 14.79
CA TRP A 45 -7.52 15.11 14.11
C TRP A 45 -8.75 15.81 14.71
N THR A 46 -8.81 15.93 16.04
CA THR A 46 -9.87 16.71 16.71
C THR A 46 -9.91 18.17 16.23
N ILE A 47 -8.75 18.77 15.94
CA ILE A 47 -8.67 20.13 15.38
C ILE A 47 -9.28 20.16 13.97
N VAL A 48 -8.92 19.21 13.10
CA VAL A 48 -9.51 19.09 11.75
C VAL A 48 -11.01 18.93 11.80
N GLN A 49 -11.52 18.05 12.66
CA GLN A 49 -12.96 17.82 12.79
C GLN A 49 -13.69 19.09 13.27
N ARG A 50 -13.07 19.88 14.15
CA ARG A 50 -13.62 21.18 14.57
C ARG A 50 -13.65 22.18 13.42
N ASN A 51 -12.57 22.27 12.63
CA ASN A 51 -12.51 23.15 11.47
C ASN A 51 -13.54 22.77 10.41
N PHE A 52 -13.69 21.47 10.12
CA PHE A 52 -14.73 20.93 9.24
C PHE A 52 -16.13 21.38 9.67
N ARG A 53 -16.47 21.28 10.96
CA ARG A 53 -17.77 21.71 11.50
C ARG A 53 -18.00 23.22 11.39
N ASN A 54 -16.92 24.00 11.36
CA ASN A 54 -16.96 25.46 11.29
C ASN A 54 -16.67 26.00 9.87
N CYS A 55 -16.46 25.12 8.88
CA CYS A 55 -16.01 25.45 7.53
C CYS A 55 -14.74 26.35 7.50
N ASP A 56 -13.83 26.19 8.46
CA ASP A 56 -12.59 26.98 8.54
C ASP A 56 -11.47 26.31 7.73
N SER A 57 -11.00 27.01 6.70
CA SER A 57 -9.95 26.56 5.78
C SER A 57 -8.53 26.93 6.21
N SER A 58 -8.38 27.55 7.39
CA SER A 58 -7.06 27.91 7.92
C SER A 58 -6.12 26.71 7.92
N HIS A 59 -4.87 26.94 7.49
CA HIS A 59 -3.86 25.89 7.43
C HIS A 59 -3.69 25.22 8.79
N LEU A 60 -3.57 23.89 8.78
CA LEU A 60 -3.25 23.15 9.99
C LEU A 60 -1.81 23.45 10.40
N HIS A 61 -1.68 24.23 11.47
CA HIS A 61 -0.40 24.52 12.09
C HIS A 61 -0.21 23.65 13.33
N ASN A 62 1.00 23.11 13.46
CA ASN A 62 1.42 22.41 14.65
C ASN A 62 2.75 22.99 15.09
N THR A 63 2.73 23.80 16.16
CA THR A 63 3.89 24.56 16.59
C THR A 63 5.10 23.67 16.88
N LYS A 64 4.91 22.42 17.33
CA LYS A 64 6.02 21.48 17.57
C LYS A 64 6.61 20.95 16.26
N GLU A 65 5.79 20.60 15.28
CA GLU A 65 6.24 20.23 13.93
C GLU A 65 6.91 21.42 13.23
N ASP A 66 6.34 22.63 13.34
CA ASP A 66 6.90 23.87 12.80
C ASP A 66 8.28 24.14 13.42
N THR A 67 8.37 24.08 14.75
CA THR A 67 9.62 24.27 15.49
C THR A 67 10.65 23.22 15.08
N PHE A 68 10.27 21.94 15.02
CA PHE A 68 11.17 20.87 14.60
C PHE A 68 11.75 21.10 13.20
N LEU A 69 10.92 21.48 12.23
CA LEU A 69 11.38 21.72 10.85
C LEU A 69 12.26 22.95 10.74
N GLN A 70 11.92 24.05 11.44
CA GLN A 70 12.77 25.25 11.47
C GLN A 70 14.14 24.95 12.05
N ILE A 71 14.17 24.19 13.14
CA ILE A 71 15.40 23.76 13.79
C ILE A 71 16.25 22.92 12.85
N ALA A 72 15.63 21.96 12.15
CA ALA A 72 16.33 21.13 11.18
C ALA A 72 16.90 21.98 10.02
N GLN A 73 16.13 22.95 9.54
CA GLN A 73 16.57 23.88 8.50
C GLN A 73 17.78 24.71 8.94
N ASP A 74 17.74 25.25 10.17
CA ASP A 74 18.82 26.06 10.75
C ASP A 74 20.12 25.24 10.95
N LEU A 75 20.00 23.93 11.20
CA LEU A 75 21.12 23.02 11.44
C LEU A 75 21.66 22.32 10.18
N ALA A 76 20.83 22.15 9.15
CA ALA A 76 21.12 21.30 7.99
C ALA A 76 22.36 21.78 7.19
N GLY A 77 22.61 23.08 7.10
CA GLY A 77 23.73 23.64 6.32
C GLY A 77 23.65 23.37 4.81
N SER A 78 22.74 22.51 4.33
CA SER A 78 22.52 22.15 2.92
C SER A 78 21.08 21.71 2.68
N LYS A 79 20.49 22.13 1.54
CA LYS A 79 19.14 21.70 1.12
C LYS A 79 19.09 20.22 0.71
N GLN A 80 20.23 19.59 0.39
CA GLN A 80 20.29 18.17 0.02
C GLN A 80 19.77 17.24 1.12
N ILE A 81 19.81 17.68 2.38
CA ILE A 81 19.25 16.92 3.51
C ILE A 81 17.76 16.67 3.35
N TRP A 82 17.00 17.61 2.77
CA TRP A 82 15.56 17.43 2.57
C TRP A 82 15.27 16.31 1.57
N VAL A 83 16.08 16.16 0.53
CA VAL A 83 15.96 15.05 -0.42
C VAL A 83 16.18 13.70 0.29
N GLU A 84 17.24 13.61 1.10
CA GLU A 84 17.54 12.38 1.86
C GLU A 84 16.49 12.10 2.95
N TYR A 85 15.95 13.14 3.59
CA TYR A 85 14.89 13.03 4.58
C TYR A 85 13.57 12.57 3.96
N VAL A 86 13.17 13.12 2.80
CA VAL A 86 12.00 12.67 2.04
C VAL A 86 12.14 11.18 1.69
N LYS A 87 13.27 10.76 1.10
CA LYS A 87 13.52 9.34 0.77
C LYS A 87 13.40 8.45 2.00
N LYS A 88 14.03 8.84 3.12
CA LYS A 88 13.94 8.07 4.38
C LYS A 88 12.54 8.03 4.94
N MET A 89 11.77 9.12 4.81
CA MET A 89 10.40 9.15 5.32
C MET A 89 9.47 8.28 4.49
N VAL A 90 9.61 8.27 3.16
CA VAL A 90 8.88 7.32 2.31
C VAL A 90 9.22 5.89 2.68
N VAL A 91 10.51 5.54 2.82
CA VAL A 91 10.92 4.20 3.26
C VAL A 91 10.35 3.85 4.64
N THR A 92 10.35 4.80 5.58
CA THR A 92 9.83 4.59 6.94
C THR A 92 8.32 4.33 6.91
N ILE A 93 7.56 5.09 6.12
CA ILE A 93 6.12 4.88 5.93
C ILE A 93 5.89 3.51 5.27
N SER A 94 6.70 3.14 4.28
CA SER A 94 6.56 1.85 3.59
C SER A 94 6.88 0.64 4.47
N MET A 95 7.73 0.79 5.48
CA MET A 95 8.19 -0.30 6.36
C MET A 95 7.41 -0.41 7.67
N GLN A 96 6.67 0.64 8.07
CA GLN A 96 5.88 0.65 9.30
C GLN A 96 4.40 0.39 8.98
N SER A 97 3.76 -0.43 9.82
CA SER A 97 2.30 -0.58 9.75
C SER A 97 1.62 0.76 10.03
N ALA A 98 0.56 1.04 9.29
CA ALA A 98 -0.30 2.20 9.50
C ALA A 98 -0.75 2.29 10.96
N SER A 99 -0.63 3.48 11.55
CA SER A 99 -0.93 3.77 12.94
C SER A 99 -1.68 5.07 13.07
N HIS A 100 -2.81 5.05 13.79
CA HIS A 100 -3.63 6.23 14.08
C HIS A 100 -2.83 7.36 14.74
N LEU A 101 -1.77 7.04 15.49
CA LEU A 101 -0.96 8.02 16.21
C LEU A 101 0.11 8.67 15.33
N HIS A 102 0.62 7.95 14.35
CA HIS A 102 1.91 8.28 13.74
C HIS A 102 1.83 8.56 12.24
N THR A 103 1.01 7.80 11.51
CA THR A 103 0.99 7.84 10.03
C THR A 103 0.61 9.21 9.50
N SER A 104 -0.44 9.81 10.05
CA SER A 104 -0.87 11.16 9.67
C SER A 104 0.19 12.23 9.94
N ARG A 105 0.96 12.10 11.03
CA ARG A 105 2.09 13.00 11.33
C ARG A 105 3.21 12.83 10.30
N TYR A 106 3.54 11.60 9.93
CA TYR A 106 4.58 11.36 8.92
C TYR A 106 4.18 11.95 7.57
N VAL A 107 2.91 11.85 7.18
CA VAL A 107 2.42 12.47 5.95
C VAL A 107 2.51 14.00 6.00
N ARG A 108 2.13 14.65 7.12
CA ARG A 108 2.33 16.11 7.27
C ARG A 108 3.80 16.51 7.16
N LEU A 109 4.69 15.80 7.85
CA LEU A 109 6.12 16.07 7.81
C LEU A 109 6.72 15.81 6.42
N LEU A 110 6.25 14.77 5.71
CA LEU A 110 6.64 14.47 4.34
C LEU A 110 6.22 15.59 3.39
N MET A 111 4.96 16.04 3.46
CA MET A 111 4.44 17.14 2.62
C MET A 111 5.25 18.42 2.80
N ARG A 112 5.57 18.76 4.04
CA ARG A 112 6.43 19.92 4.34
C ARG A 112 7.85 19.72 3.83
N ALA A 113 8.44 18.55 4.02
CA ALA A 113 9.78 18.26 3.50
C ALA A 113 9.85 18.31 1.96
N LEU A 114 8.81 17.82 1.27
CA LEU A 114 8.70 17.90 -0.20
C LEU A 114 8.65 19.35 -0.71
N ARG A 115 8.13 20.28 0.09
CA ARG A 115 8.22 21.73 -0.21
C ARG A 115 9.66 22.21 -0.10
N GLU A 116 10.34 21.86 0.98
CA GLU A 116 11.73 22.29 1.28
C GLU A 116 12.78 21.71 0.31
N THR A 117 12.47 20.65 -0.44
CA THR A 117 13.38 20.19 -1.50
C THR A 117 13.46 21.16 -2.68
N GLU A 118 12.51 22.11 -2.82
CA GLU A 118 12.46 23.08 -3.93
C GLU A 118 12.67 22.39 -5.29
N ASN A 119 13.65 22.83 -6.08
CA ASN A 119 13.95 22.32 -7.42
C ASN A 119 14.92 21.14 -7.43
N LEU A 120 15.35 20.64 -6.27
CA LEU A 120 16.20 19.43 -6.19
C LEU A 120 15.44 18.15 -6.54
N LEU A 121 14.11 18.20 -6.46
CA LEU A 121 13.21 17.19 -6.99
C LEU A 121 12.23 17.87 -7.94
N THR A 122 12.01 17.27 -9.09
CA THR A 122 10.97 17.68 -10.04
C THR A 122 9.58 17.47 -9.42
N VAL A 123 8.58 18.20 -9.93
CA VAL A 123 7.18 18.02 -9.49
C VAL A 123 6.72 16.56 -9.67
N VAL A 124 7.15 15.91 -10.75
CA VAL A 124 6.82 14.49 -11.03
C VAL A 124 7.40 13.57 -9.95
N GLU A 125 8.68 13.74 -9.59
CA GLU A 125 9.29 12.94 -8.53
C GLU A 125 8.61 13.16 -7.17
N LYS A 126 8.24 14.40 -6.84
CA LYS A 126 7.52 14.70 -5.59
C LYS A 126 6.15 14.03 -5.55
N LYS A 127 5.39 14.09 -6.66
CA LYS A 127 4.10 13.42 -6.80
C LYS A 127 4.25 11.92 -6.62
N GLU A 128 5.25 11.31 -7.26
CA GLU A 128 5.47 9.86 -7.19
C GLU A 128 5.83 9.39 -5.78
N LEU A 129 6.69 10.14 -5.08
CA LEU A 129 7.06 9.85 -3.69
C LEU A 129 5.86 9.91 -2.74
N LEU A 130 5.02 10.94 -2.88
CA LEU A 130 3.79 11.09 -2.09
C LEU A 130 2.77 10.01 -2.44
N ARG A 131 2.58 9.75 -3.73
CA ARG A 131 1.68 8.72 -4.26
C ARG A 131 2.07 7.34 -3.75
N THR A 132 3.35 6.99 -3.77
CA THR A 132 3.88 5.73 -3.23
C THR A 132 3.54 5.59 -1.75
N ALA A 133 3.82 6.62 -0.95
CA ALA A 133 3.54 6.61 0.48
C ALA A 133 2.03 6.48 0.78
N LEU A 134 1.18 7.25 0.10
CA LEU A 134 -0.27 7.19 0.29
C LEU A 134 -0.84 5.85 -0.19
N THR A 135 -0.47 5.38 -1.38
CA THR A 135 -0.89 4.07 -1.91
C THR A 135 -0.61 2.97 -0.90
N LYS A 136 0.58 2.97 -0.30
CA LYS A 136 0.92 2.01 0.74
C LYS A 136 -0.05 2.06 1.93
N ILE A 137 -0.41 3.26 2.40
CA ILE A 137 -1.32 3.43 3.54
C ILE A 137 -2.74 2.96 3.16
N PHE A 138 -3.25 3.32 1.97
CA PHE A 138 -4.56 2.87 1.47
C PHE A 138 -4.67 1.36 1.36
N LEU A 139 -3.57 0.69 1.02
CA LEU A 139 -3.51 -0.78 0.94
C LEU A 139 -3.46 -1.46 2.31
N GLU A 140 -3.20 -0.72 3.40
CA GLU A 140 -3.10 -1.27 4.75
C GLU A 140 -4.32 -0.94 5.61
N ASP A 141 -4.73 0.32 5.63
CA ASP A 141 -5.82 0.82 6.47
C ASP A 141 -6.46 2.04 5.82
N MET A 142 -7.70 1.88 5.35
CA MET A 142 -8.43 2.92 4.64
C MET A 142 -8.82 4.11 5.54
N GLU A 143 -9.11 3.87 6.82
CA GLU A 143 -9.51 4.94 7.74
C GLU A 143 -8.30 5.85 8.04
N ILE A 144 -7.15 5.24 8.33
CA ILE A 144 -5.89 5.96 8.52
C ILE A 144 -5.47 6.66 7.23
N ALA A 145 -5.68 6.03 6.07
CA ALA A 145 -5.40 6.62 4.76
C ALA A 145 -6.22 7.89 4.51
N VAL A 146 -7.53 7.85 4.78
CA VAL A 146 -8.43 9.01 4.65
C VAL A 146 -7.94 10.16 5.53
N LYS A 147 -7.57 9.89 6.79
CA LYS A 147 -7.01 10.90 7.70
C LYS A 147 -5.68 11.45 7.16
N ALA A 148 -4.75 10.59 6.76
CA ALA A 148 -3.46 10.97 6.21
C ALA A 148 -3.59 11.85 4.95
N THR A 149 -4.46 11.49 4.02
CA THR A 149 -4.75 12.28 2.81
C THR A 149 -5.41 13.60 3.14
N THR A 150 -6.35 13.63 4.10
CA THR A 150 -6.95 14.87 4.59
C THR A 150 -5.88 15.83 5.11
N PHE A 151 -4.93 15.33 5.90
CA PHE A 151 -3.82 16.15 6.36
C PHE A 151 -2.92 16.62 5.21
N ALA A 152 -2.68 15.78 4.20
CA ALA A 152 -1.90 16.19 3.04
C ALA A 152 -2.58 17.32 2.26
N LEU A 153 -3.90 17.26 2.08
CA LEU A 153 -4.70 18.34 1.45
C LEU A 153 -4.64 19.65 2.24
N LEU A 154 -4.63 19.58 3.57
CA LEU A 154 -4.63 20.75 4.45
C LEU A 154 -3.21 21.28 4.78
N THR A 155 -2.17 20.67 4.20
CA THR A 155 -0.77 21.08 4.32
C THR A 155 -0.35 21.82 3.05
N PRO A 156 0.60 22.78 3.10
CA PRO A 156 1.15 23.39 1.90
C PRO A 156 1.66 22.35 0.89
N ASN A 157 1.65 22.70 -0.40
CA ASN A 157 2.02 21.82 -1.51
C ASN A 157 0.95 20.75 -1.86
N PHE A 158 -0.32 21.02 -1.54
CA PHE A 158 -1.46 20.14 -1.82
C PHE A 158 -1.63 19.83 -3.31
N ASP A 159 -1.13 20.69 -4.22
CA ASP A 159 -1.17 20.48 -5.68
C ASP A 159 -0.50 19.17 -6.10
N LEU A 160 0.39 18.61 -5.26
CA LEU A 160 0.94 17.27 -5.45
C LEU A 160 -0.10 16.14 -5.39
N LEU A 161 -1.34 16.42 -5.01
CA LEU A 161 -2.44 15.46 -4.95
C LEU A 161 -3.39 15.55 -6.16
N ASP A 162 -3.11 16.42 -7.14
CA ASP A 162 -3.92 16.56 -8.34
C ASP A 162 -4.02 15.26 -9.17
N TRP A 163 -3.07 14.33 -9.04
CA TRP A 163 -3.11 13.00 -9.66
C TRP A 163 -4.29 12.16 -9.18
N MET A 164 -4.87 12.48 -8.02
CA MET A 164 -6.11 11.84 -7.55
C MET A 164 -7.31 12.16 -8.46
N LYS A 165 -7.18 13.08 -9.41
CA LYS A 165 -8.18 13.33 -10.46
C LYS A 165 -8.12 12.32 -11.61
N ASP A 166 -7.04 11.55 -11.73
CA ASP A 166 -6.87 10.58 -12.80
C ASP A 166 -7.83 9.40 -12.62
N ARG A 167 -8.86 9.37 -13.46
CA ARG A 167 -9.88 8.33 -13.44
C ARG A 167 -9.37 7.00 -13.98
N GLU A 168 -8.30 6.96 -14.76
CA GLU A 168 -7.76 5.74 -15.36
C GLU A 168 -6.86 4.95 -14.39
N ASP A 169 -6.47 5.62 -13.30
CA ASP A 169 -5.64 5.07 -12.26
C ASP A 169 -6.41 4.04 -11.40
N PRO A 170 -5.87 2.83 -11.20
CA PRO A 170 -6.48 1.87 -10.28
C PRO A 170 -6.63 2.40 -8.85
N PHE A 171 -5.70 3.25 -8.39
CA PHE A 171 -5.80 3.88 -7.08
C PHE A 171 -7.14 4.60 -6.87
N PHE A 172 -7.74 5.12 -7.94
CA PHE A 172 -8.98 5.87 -7.88
C PHE A 172 -10.16 5.04 -7.32
N THR A 173 -10.19 3.73 -7.56
CA THR A 173 -11.22 2.85 -6.99
C THR A 173 -10.97 2.63 -5.49
N LEU A 174 -9.70 2.53 -5.04
CA LEU A 174 -9.36 2.48 -3.60
C LEU A 174 -9.81 3.75 -2.88
N LEU A 175 -9.54 4.90 -3.49
CA LEU A 175 -9.94 6.19 -2.94
C LEU A 175 -11.47 6.29 -2.79
N SER A 176 -12.20 5.85 -3.81
CA SER A 176 -13.67 5.86 -3.81
C SER A 176 -14.25 4.92 -2.76
N LEU A 177 -13.67 3.72 -2.60
CA LEU A 177 -14.01 2.79 -1.52
C LEU A 177 -13.79 3.45 -0.16
N ALA A 178 -12.58 3.92 0.12
CA ALA A 178 -12.20 4.47 1.41
C ALA A 178 -13.07 5.67 1.82
N ILE A 179 -13.35 6.60 0.91
CA ILE A 179 -14.18 7.77 1.19
C ILE A 179 -15.62 7.35 1.52
N THR A 180 -16.15 6.39 0.79
CA THR A 180 -17.55 5.98 0.96
C THR A 180 -17.75 5.12 2.20
N THR A 181 -16.76 4.29 2.56
CA THR A 181 -16.83 3.40 3.73
C THR A 181 -16.44 4.08 5.03
N SER A 182 -15.59 5.12 5.00
CA SER A 182 -15.13 5.85 6.20
C SER A 182 -16.11 6.91 6.74
N GLN A 183 -17.42 6.79 6.44
CA GLN A 183 -18.51 7.66 6.93
C GLN A 183 -18.16 9.15 7.10
N VAL A 184 -17.98 9.61 8.34
CA VAL A 184 -17.70 11.02 8.68
C VAL A 184 -16.33 11.44 8.17
N ASP A 185 -15.32 10.58 8.32
CA ASP A 185 -13.95 10.92 7.94
C ASP A 185 -13.82 11.06 6.41
N GLY A 186 -14.59 10.26 5.65
CA GLY A 186 -14.73 10.44 4.19
C GLY A 186 -15.31 11.81 3.80
N LYS A 187 -16.32 12.29 4.53
CA LYS A 187 -16.87 13.65 4.33
C LYS A 187 -15.86 14.74 4.66
N VAL A 188 -15.04 14.55 5.71
CA VAL A 188 -13.97 15.49 6.06
C VAL A 188 -12.92 15.56 4.95
N LEU A 189 -12.55 14.44 4.34
CA LEU A 189 -11.63 14.42 3.20
C LEU A 189 -12.20 15.19 2.01
N LEU A 190 -13.47 14.96 1.65
CA LEU A 190 -14.12 15.70 0.57
C LEU A 190 -14.19 17.20 0.84
N TRP A 191 -14.48 17.60 2.07
CA TRP A 191 -14.40 19.00 2.47
C TRP A 191 -12.98 19.57 2.31
N ALA A 192 -11.95 18.85 2.77
CA ALA A 192 -10.56 19.26 2.62
C ALA A 192 -10.15 19.38 1.15
N TRP A 193 -10.67 18.50 0.28
CA TRP A 193 -10.49 18.60 -1.16
C TRP A 193 -11.08 19.90 -1.72
N PHE A 194 -12.33 20.22 -1.37
CA PHE A 194 -12.99 21.46 -1.81
C PHE A 194 -12.36 22.75 -1.28
N GLN A 195 -11.58 22.68 -0.20
CA GLN A 195 -10.80 23.84 0.25
C GLN A 195 -9.63 24.15 -0.70
N GLN A 196 -9.17 23.17 -1.48
CA GLN A 196 -7.96 23.30 -2.30
C GLN A 196 -8.24 23.27 -3.80
N PHE A 197 -9.25 22.51 -4.22
CA PHE A 197 -9.63 22.35 -5.62
C PHE A 197 -11.05 22.84 -5.85
N SER A 198 -11.25 23.55 -6.97
CA SER A 198 -12.57 24.03 -7.41
C SER A 198 -13.46 22.92 -7.99
N GLU A 199 -12.84 21.80 -8.41
CA GLU A 199 -13.52 20.67 -9.05
C GLU A 199 -13.87 19.60 -8.01
N GLU A 200 -15.00 18.92 -8.20
CA GLU A 200 -15.34 17.75 -7.40
C GLU A 200 -14.35 16.60 -7.63
N LEU A 201 -14.00 15.90 -6.56
CA LEU A 201 -13.23 14.67 -6.66
C LEU A 201 -14.10 13.62 -7.39
N PRO A 202 -13.66 13.03 -8.52
CA PRO A 202 -14.58 12.35 -9.44
C PRO A 202 -14.97 10.93 -9.03
N LEU A 203 -15.50 10.73 -7.83
CA LEU A 203 -15.69 9.43 -7.17
C LEU A 203 -16.41 8.39 -8.06
N ARG A 204 -15.94 7.14 -8.01
CA ARG A 204 -16.56 6.01 -8.72
C ARG A 204 -17.73 5.46 -7.91
N ASN A 205 -18.71 4.92 -8.62
CA ASN A 205 -19.72 4.04 -8.02
C ASN A 205 -19.03 2.82 -7.41
N ILE A 206 -19.32 2.52 -6.14
CA ILE A 206 -18.76 1.37 -5.40
C ILE A 206 -19.79 0.25 -5.17
N SER A 207 -20.80 0.14 -6.04
CA SER A 207 -21.66 -1.05 -6.12
C SER A 207 -20.87 -2.32 -6.39
N PHE A 208 -21.44 -3.47 -6.02
CA PHE A 208 -20.84 -4.79 -6.26
C PHE A 208 -20.42 -4.97 -7.73
N GLU A 209 -21.28 -4.63 -8.68
CA GLU A 209 -21.00 -4.76 -10.12
C GLU A 209 -19.83 -3.87 -10.56
N SER A 210 -19.74 -2.67 -9.98
CA SER A 210 -18.67 -1.72 -10.32
C SER A 210 -17.33 -2.16 -9.76
N ILE A 211 -17.29 -2.64 -8.50
CA ILE A 211 -16.09 -3.20 -7.89
C ILE A 211 -15.66 -4.47 -8.63
N HIS A 212 -16.59 -5.37 -8.95
CA HIS A 212 -16.29 -6.60 -9.67
C HIS A 212 -15.69 -6.33 -11.06
N ARG A 213 -16.21 -5.31 -11.78
CA ARG A 213 -15.63 -4.87 -13.06
C ARG A 213 -14.21 -4.32 -12.87
N ALA A 214 -14.03 -3.40 -11.93
CA ALA A 214 -12.72 -2.82 -11.65
C ALA A 214 -11.69 -3.88 -11.20
N PHE A 215 -12.13 -4.87 -10.43
CA PHE A 215 -11.32 -6.03 -10.05
C PHE A 215 -10.94 -6.88 -11.26
N SER A 216 -11.89 -7.17 -12.16
CA SER A 216 -11.62 -7.91 -13.40
C SER A 216 -10.61 -7.19 -14.29
N ASP A 217 -10.73 -5.87 -14.40
CA ASP A 217 -9.76 -5.03 -15.13
C ASP A 217 -8.37 -5.08 -14.49
N LEU A 218 -8.29 -5.07 -13.15
CA LEU A 218 -7.03 -5.26 -12.43
C LEU A 218 -6.42 -6.63 -12.66
N VAL A 219 -7.21 -7.71 -12.61
CA VAL A 219 -6.75 -9.07 -12.91
C VAL A 219 -6.17 -9.15 -14.32
N PHE A 220 -6.85 -8.54 -15.30
CA PHE A 220 -6.32 -8.46 -16.66
C PHE A 220 -4.97 -7.73 -16.74
N ARG A 221 -4.81 -6.61 -16.02
CA ARG A 221 -3.52 -5.88 -15.93
C ARG A 221 -2.43 -6.74 -15.26
N ILE A 222 -2.78 -7.50 -14.22
CA ILE A 222 -1.86 -8.42 -13.52
C ILE A 222 -1.40 -9.54 -14.45
N ASP A 223 -2.32 -10.13 -15.22
CA ASP A 223 -1.97 -11.18 -16.20
C ASP A 223 -1.02 -10.62 -17.27
N LYS A 224 -1.31 -9.43 -17.80
CA LYS A 224 -0.44 -8.76 -18.77
C LYS A 224 0.97 -8.51 -18.21
N LYS A 225 1.10 -8.12 -16.94
CA LYS A 225 2.42 -7.96 -16.29
C LYS A 225 3.17 -9.29 -16.15
N ALA A 226 2.45 -10.38 -15.91
CA ALA A 226 3.03 -11.72 -15.90
C ALA A 226 3.59 -12.11 -17.28
N GLU A 227 2.86 -11.79 -18.35
CA GLU A 227 3.30 -12.00 -19.74
C GLU A 227 4.53 -11.11 -20.07
N GLU A 228 4.51 -9.83 -19.70
CA GLU A 228 5.64 -8.91 -19.86
C GLU A 228 6.89 -9.40 -19.09
N ARG A 229 6.70 -9.99 -17.90
CA ARG A 229 7.77 -10.64 -17.14
C ARG A 229 8.34 -11.83 -17.89
N TYR A 230 7.50 -12.66 -18.49
CA TYR A 230 7.94 -13.77 -19.33
C TYR A 230 8.75 -13.29 -20.54
N TYR A 231 8.27 -12.28 -21.27
CA TYR A 231 8.97 -11.79 -22.48
C TYR A 231 10.32 -11.12 -22.20
N ARG A 232 10.56 -10.65 -20.98
CA ARG A 232 11.85 -10.11 -20.55
C ARG A 232 12.88 -11.18 -20.18
N MET A 233 12.49 -12.45 -20.18
CA MET A 233 13.35 -13.54 -19.75
C MET A 233 14.47 -13.82 -20.76
N GLU A 234 15.70 -13.47 -20.40
CA GLU A 234 16.90 -13.87 -21.14
C GLU A 234 17.48 -15.16 -20.54
N LYS A 235 17.67 -16.20 -21.35
CA LYS A 235 18.39 -17.45 -21.00
C LYS A 235 17.80 -18.23 -19.80
N ASP A 236 16.48 -18.42 -19.78
CA ASP A 236 15.76 -19.28 -18.82
C ASP A 236 15.95 -18.93 -17.32
N ALA A 237 16.44 -17.73 -17.02
CA ALA A 237 16.53 -17.24 -15.64
C ALA A 237 15.16 -16.76 -15.15
N LEU A 238 14.62 -17.40 -14.11
CA LEU A 238 13.35 -16.97 -13.50
C LEU A 238 13.45 -15.51 -13.04
N ILE A 239 12.51 -14.68 -13.51
CA ILE A 239 12.43 -13.27 -13.13
C ILE A 239 11.45 -13.15 -11.95
N PRO A 240 11.81 -12.48 -10.86
CA PRO A 240 10.90 -12.27 -9.74
C PRO A 240 9.73 -11.34 -10.12
N THR A 241 8.71 -11.32 -9.28
CA THR A 241 7.63 -10.33 -9.39
C THR A 241 8.18 -8.93 -9.20
N SER A 242 7.75 -7.98 -10.05
CA SER A 242 8.12 -6.58 -9.92
C SER A 242 7.29 -5.85 -8.83
N ASP A 243 7.79 -4.73 -8.30
CA ASP A 243 7.07 -3.94 -7.29
C ASP A 243 5.73 -3.39 -7.82
N GLU A 244 5.67 -3.05 -9.11
CA GLU A 244 4.45 -2.60 -9.79
C GLU A 244 3.39 -3.73 -9.82
N GLU A 245 3.83 -4.93 -10.17
CA GLU A 245 2.98 -6.13 -10.22
C GLU A 245 2.50 -6.53 -8.81
N ASP A 246 3.36 -6.45 -7.79
CA ASP A 246 2.98 -6.67 -6.39
C ASP A 246 1.95 -5.62 -5.93
N THR A 247 2.13 -4.35 -6.33
CA THR A 247 1.19 -3.27 -6.03
C THR A 247 -0.18 -3.53 -6.66
N LEU A 248 -0.23 -3.96 -7.92
CA LEU A 248 -1.50 -4.31 -8.59
C LEU A 248 -2.21 -5.48 -7.88
N ILE A 249 -1.46 -6.52 -7.49
CA ILE A 249 -2.01 -7.64 -6.71
C ILE A 249 -2.61 -7.14 -5.39
N ARG A 250 -1.87 -6.29 -4.65
CA ARG A 250 -2.37 -5.72 -3.38
C ARG A 250 -3.59 -4.83 -3.58
N MET A 251 -3.65 -4.04 -4.64
CA MET A 251 -4.83 -3.24 -4.98
C MET A 251 -6.04 -4.13 -5.25
N ALA A 252 -5.86 -5.23 -6.01
CA ALA A 252 -6.93 -6.18 -6.29
C ALA A 252 -7.43 -6.85 -5.00
N ILE A 253 -6.53 -7.24 -4.09
CA ILE A 253 -6.87 -7.73 -2.75
C ILE A 253 -7.71 -6.68 -1.99
N ALA A 254 -7.24 -5.43 -1.96
CA ALA A 254 -7.90 -4.36 -1.22
C ALA A 254 -9.31 -4.02 -1.77
N TYR A 255 -9.57 -4.19 -3.07
CA TYR A 255 -10.91 -3.95 -3.65
C TYR A 255 -11.98 -4.88 -3.07
N ILE A 256 -11.60 -6.14 -2.81
CA ILE A 256 -12.53 -7.17 -2.38
C ILE A 256 -12.41 -7.45 -0.88
N SER A 257 -11.41 -6.88 -0.21
CA SER A 257 -11.19 -7.14 1.21
C SER A 257 -12.32 -6.59 2.08
N PRO A 258 -12.83 -7.36 3.06
CA PRO A 258 -13.75 -6.87 4.06
C PRO A 258 -13.14 -5.71 4.89
N SER A 259 -11.81 -5.65 5.06
CA SER A 259 -11.16 -4.57 5.83
C SER A 259 -11.25 -3.21 5.15
N SER A 260 -11.51 -3.20 3.86
CA SER A 260 -11.76 -1.99 3.08
C SER A 260 -13.20 -1.48 3.20
N GLY A 261 -14.07 -2.21 3.92
CA GLY A 261 -15.52 -1.96 3.94
C GLY A 261 -16.21 -2.35 2.63
N SER A 262 -15.54 -3.14 1.78
CA SER A 262 -16.13 -3.66 0.55
C SER A 262 -17.22 -4.68 0.89
N HIS A 263 -18.45 -4.46 0.40
CA HIS A 263 -19.57 -5.40 0.58
C HIS A 263 -19.53 -6.58 -0.42
N VAL A 264 -18.37 -6.82 -1.02
CA VAL A 264 -18.19 -7.89 -1.99
C VAL A 264 -18.04 -9.22 -1.26
N ASN A 265 -18.84 -10.21 -1.67
CA ASN A 265 -18.65 -11.57 -1.20
C ASN A 265 -17.34 -12.14 -1.79
N VAL A 266 -16.30 -12.20 -0.95
CA VAL A 266 -14.95 -12.66 -1.33
C VAL A 266 -14.98 -14.09 -1.88
N VAL A 267 -15.79 -14.97 -1.29
CA VAL A 267 -15.89 -16.38 -1.70
C VAL A 267 -16.34 -16.50 -3.14
N MET A 268 -17.33 -15.70 -3.55
CA MET A 268 -17.83 -15.72 -4.95
C MET A 268 -16.76 -15.31 -5.98
N ILE A 269 -15.72 -14.58 -5.57
CA ILE A 269 -14.62 -14.19 -6.44
C ILE A 269 -13.48 -15.21 -6.38
N ILE A 270 -13.12 -15.67 -5.17
CA ILE A 270 -11.97 -16.52 -4.94
C ILE A 270 -12.22 -17.97 -5.38
N GLU A 271 -13.40 -18.52 -5.13
CA GLU A 271 -13.72 -19.91 -5.50
C GLU A 271 -13.56 -20.17 -7.01
N PRO A 272 -14.19 -19.39 -7.91
CA PRO A 272 -14.03 -19.59 -9.35
C PRO A 272 -12.59 -19.40 -9.82
N MET A 273 -11.88 -18.43 -9.24
CA MET A 273 -10.49 -18.14 -9.60
C MET A 273 -9.56 -19.28 -9.19
N LEU A 274 -9.66 -19.76 -7.95
CA LEU A 274 -8.87 -20.87 -7.42
C LEU A 274 -9.13 -22.15 -8.22
N ASN A 275 -10.40 -22.50 -8.44
CA ASN A 275 -10.77 -23.70 -9.19
C ASN A 275 -10.22 -23.68 -10.62
N LYS A 276 -10.36 -22.54 -11.31
CA LYS A 276 -9.82 -22.35 -12.66
C LYS A 276 -8.28 -22.46 -12.68
N CYS A 277 -7.58 -21.93 -11.69
CA CYS A 277 -6.13 -22.09 -11.58
C CYS A 277 -5.74 -23.56 -11.40
N LEU A 278 -6.39 -24.28 -10.48
CA LEU A 278 -6.10 -25.71 -10.23
C LEU A 278 -6.39 -26.58 -11.46
N GLU A 279 -7.48 -26.31 -12.20
CA GLU A 279 -7.80 -27.00 -13.46
C GLU A 279 -6.77 -26.75 -14.56
N ARG A 280 -6.27 -25.51 -14.68
CA ARG A 280 -5.22 -25.18 -15.65
C ARG A 280 -3.90 -25.86 -15.30
N ILE A 281 -3.54 -25.97 -14.01
CA ILE A 281 -2.37 -26.75 -13.57
C ILE A 281 -2.55 -28.23 -13.93
N GLU A 282 -3.70 -28.83 -13.61
CA GLU A 282 -4.00 -30.23 -13.94
C GLU A 282 -3.90 -30.48 -15.45
N THR A 283 -4.41 -29.55 -16.25
CA THR A 283 -4.34 -29.60 -17.73
C THR A 283 -2.90 -29.48 -18.23
N ALA A 284 -2.11 -28.57 -17.64
CA ALA A 284 -0.70 -28.39 -17.96
C ALA A 284 0.16 -29.62 -17.62
N LEU A 285 -0.21 -30.38 -16.59
CA LEU A 285 0.46 -31.65 -16.24
C LEU A 285 0.13 -32.79 -17.22
N ARG A 286 -1.09 -32.82 -17.76
CA ARG A 286 -1.54 -33.86 -18.70
C ARG A 286 -0.98 -33.67 -20.11
N LEU A 287 -0.96 -32.43 -20.57
CA LEU A 287 -0.46 -32.07 -21.89
C LEU A 287 1.01 -31.71 -21.71
N ALA A 288 1.92 -32.48 -22.31
CA ALA A 288 3.34 -32.12 -22.37
C ALA A 288 3.52 -30.83 -23.19
N HIS A 289 3.25 -29.68 -22.56
CA HIS A 289 3.27 -28.38 -23.21
C HIS A 289 4.69 -28.05 -23.65
N ASN A 290 4.81 -27.32 -24.76
CA ASN A 290 6.05 -26.64 -25.10
C ASN A 290 6.47 -25.76 -23.91
N ASP A 291 7.70 -25.91 -23.42
CA ASP A 291 8.18 -25.28 -22.17
C ASP A 291 7.96 -23.76 -22.10
N ARG A 292 7.97 -23.09 -23.26
CA ARG A 292 7.75 -21.65 -23.40
C ARG A 292 6.33 -21.19 -23.07
N THR A 293 5.32 -21.82 -23.68
CA THR A 293 3.92 -21.48 -23.42
C THR A 293 3.53 -21.88 -22.00
N ALA A 294 4.06 -23.02 -21.51
CA ALA A 294 3.84 -23.49 -20.14
C ALA A 294 4.39 -22.52 -19.09
N LEU A 295 5.52 -21.87 -19.35
CA LEU A 295 6.14 -20.95 -18.40
C LEU A 295 5.39 -19.61 -18.31
N CYS A 296 4.96 -19.04 -19.44
CA CYS A 296 4.13 -17.84 -19.44
C CYS A 296 2.82 -18.08 -18.66
N GLU A 297 2.17 -19.21 -18.95
CA GLU A 297 0.98 -19.68 -18.25
C GLU A 297 1.22 -19.84 -16.74
N ALA A 298 2.37 -20.40 -16.35
CA ALA A 298 2.72 -20.60 -14.95
C ALA A 298 2.86 -19.27 -14.20
N TYR A 299 3.43 -18.23 -14.81
CA TYR A 299 3.49 -16.90 -14.20
C TYR A 299 2.11 -16.27 -14.01
N VAL A 300 1.20 -16.42 -14.99
CA VAL A 300 -0.18 -15.94 -14.90
C VAL A 300 -0.92 -16.63 -13.76
N ILE A 301 -0.83 -17.97 -13.70
CA ILE A 301 -1.47 -18.76 -12.65
C ILE A 301 -0.88 -18.41 -11.27
N SER A 302 0.44 -18.27 -11.16
CA SER A 302 1.10 -17.91 -9.90
C SER A 302 0.60 -16.57 -9.36
N ASN A 303 0.49 -15.54 -10.20
CA ASN A 303 -0.05 -14.25 -9.76
C ASN A 303 -1.50 -14.36 -9.27
N ARG A 304 -2.35 -15.11 -9.98
CA ARG A 304 -3.75 -15.32 -9.58
C ARG A 304 -3.86 -16.14 -8.29
N LEU A 305 -3.01 -17.14 -8.08
CA LEU A 305 -2.95 -17.89 -6.83
C LEU A 305 -2.46 -17.02 -5.67
N ARG A 306 -1.45 -16.16 -5.88
CA ARG A 306 -1.01 -15.17 -4.89
C ARG A 306 -2.12 -14.18 -4.53
N LEU A 307 -2.89 -13.72 -5.52
CA LEU A 307 -4.10 -12.91 -5.30
C LEU A 307 -5.13 -13.66 -4.44
N CYS A 308 -5.41 -14.93 -4.73
CA CYS A 308 -6.31 -15.76 -3.93
C CYS A 308 -5.83 -15.89 -2.48
N ILE A 309 -4.56 -16.26 -2.28
CA ILE A 309 -3.95 -16.39 -0.95
C ILE A 309 -4.04 -15.08 -0.19
N GLY A 310 -3.66 -13.96 -0.82
CA GLY A 310 -3.67 -12.64 -0.19
C GLY A 310 -5.08 -12.16 0.17
N ALA A 311 -6.07 -12.40 -0.69
CA ALA A 311 -7.47 -12.08 -0.41
C ALA A 311 -8.03 -12.89 0.77
N VAL A 312 -7.74 -14.19 0.80
CA VAL A 312 -8.11 -15.09 1.91
C VAL A 312 -7.45 -14.62 3.21
N MET A 313 -6.14 -14.36 3.20
CA MET A 313 -5.42 -13.85 4.37
C MET A 313 -6.00 -12.51 4.87
N SER A 314 -6.29 -11.59 3.95
CA SER A 314 -6.84 -10.28 4.31
C SER A 314 -8.23 -10.40 4.94
N ALA A 315 -9.09 -11.27 4.41
CA ALA A 315 -10.40 -11.55 4.99
C ALA A 315 -10.29 -12.19 6.38
N LEU A 316 -9.39 -13.17 6.56
CA LEU A 316 -9.27 -13.93 7.80
C LEU A 316 -8.62 -13.13 8.94
N ILE A 317 -7.70 -12.21 8.63
CA ILE A 317 -7.16 -11.28 9.63
C ILE A 317 -8.27 -10.34 10.13
N ASN A 318 -9.25 -10.04 9.29
CA ASN A 318 -10.36 -9.18 9.64
C ASN A 318 -11.49 -9.94 10.34
N LYS A 319 -11.37 -10.07 11.67
CA LYS A 319 -12.34 -10.73 12.56
C LYS A 319 -13.73 -10.08 12.64
N VAL A 320 -13.97 -8.98 11.91
CA VAL A 320 -15.26 -8.27 11.93
C VAL A 320 -16.34 -9.05 11.17
N ASP A 321 -15.96 -9.89 10.19
CA ASP A 321 -16.89 -10.71 9.41
C ASP A 321 -16.61 -12.22 9.59
N MET A 322 -17.17 -12.78 10.67
CA MET A 322 -17.04 -14.19 11.01
C MET A 322 -17.74 -15.11 10.00
N ALA A 323 -18.75 -14.62 9.27
CA ALA A 323 -19.45 -15.40 8.25
C ALA A 323 -18.58 -15.59 7.01
N SER A 324 -18.02 -14.49 6.48
CA SER A 324 -17.06 -14.58 5.36
C SER A 324 -15.82 -15.41 5.71
N THR A 325 -15.37 -15.33 6.96
CA THR A 325 -14.27 -16.16 7.47
C THR A 325 -14.64 -17.65 7.42
N HIS A 326 -15.82 -18.03 7.92
CA HIS A 326 -16.30 -19.40 7.91
C HIS A 326 -16.44 -19.97 6.48
N ASP A 327 -17.07 -19.22 5.59
CA ASP A 327 -17.29 -19.65 4.20
C ASP A 327 -15.95 -19.84 3.45
N LEU A 328 -14.96 -18.96 3.68
CA LEU A 328 -13.61 -19.11 3.11
C LEU A 328 -12.87 -20.33 3.68
N CYS A 329 -13.02 -20.59 4.98
CA CYS A 329 -12.46 -21.79 5.60
C CYS A 329 -13.09 -23.06 5.02
N GLU A 330 -14.40 -23.09 4.85
CA GLU A 330 -15.10 -24.23 4.25
C GLU A 330 -14.64 -24.45 2.79
N LEU A 331 -14.54 -23.38 2.00
CA LEU A 331 -14.01 -23.42 0.65
C LEU A 331 -12.60 -24.06 0.60
N LEU A 332 -11.69 -23.59 1.46
CA LEU A 332 -10.33 -24.14 1.53
C LEU A 332 -10.33 -25.62 1.92
N GLN A 333 -11.12 -26.00 2.93
CA GLN A 333 -11.24 -27.39 3.39
C GLN A 333 -11.74 -28.33 2.29
N ARG A 334 -12.78 -27.92 1.55
CA ARG A 334 -13.30 -28.66 0.38
C ARG A 334 -12.24 -28.80 -0.73
N GLY A 335 -11.36 -27.81 -0.88
CA GLY A 335 -10.27 -27.82 -1.86
C GLY A 335 -9.07 -28.71 -1.51
N ILE A 336 -8.85 -29.05 -0.23
CA ILE A 336 -7.67 -29.80 0.25
C ILE A 336 -7.37 -31.06 -0.57
N PRO A 337 -8.34 -31.96 -0.85
CA PRO A 337 -8.05 -33.20 -1.57
C PRO A 337 -7.48 -32.94 -2.96
N LYS A 338 -8.03 -31.96 -3.69
CA LYS A 338 -7.57 -31.59 -5.04
C LYS A 338 -6.16 -31.00 -5.00
N ILE A 339 -5.90 -30.10 -4.06
CA ILE A 339 -4.59 -29.46 -3.89
C ILE A 339 -3.51 -30.48 -3.52
N ARG A 340 -3.80 -31.41 -2.59
CA ARG A 340 -2.87 -32.49 -2.21
C ARG A 340 -2.58 -33.43 -3.37
N LYS A 341 -3.61 -33.80 -4.14
CA LYS A 341 -3.44 -34.64 -5.34
C LYS A 341 -2.50 -33.98 -6.35
N LEU A 342 -2.68 -32.68 -6.62
CA LEU A 342 -1.80 -31.93 -7.54
C LEU A 342 -0.36 -31.84 -7.02
N ARG A 343 -0.18 -31.65 -5.71
CA ARG A 343 1.15 -31.68 -5.07
C ARG A 343 1.86 -33.00 -5.33
N ASP A 344 1.16 -34.12 -5.12
CA ASP A 344 1.71 -35.46 -5.33
C ASP A 344 2.08 -35.69 -6.80
N GLU A 345 1.23 -35.27 -7.74
CA GLU A 345 1.50 -35.35 -9.18
C GLU A 345 2.74 -34.52 -9.59
N LEU A 346 2.85 -33.28 -9.09
CA LEU A 346 4.01 -32.41 -9.30
C LEU A 346 5.30 -32.99 -8.73
N THR A 347 5.22 -33.70 -7.60
CA THR A 347 6.37 -34.33 -6.93
C THR A 347 6.82 -35.62 -7.64
N ARG A 348 5.86 -36.40 -8.18
CA ARG A 348 6.16 -37.64 -8.92
C ARG A 348 6.75 -37.37 -10.30
N SER A 349 6.50 -36.21 -10.89
CA SER A 349 7.10 -35.85 -12.17
C SER A 349 8.62 -35.72 -12.03
N SER A 350 9.36 -36.56 -12.75
CA SER A 350 10.84 -36.54 -12.82
C SER A 350 11.39 -35.36 -13.61
N SER A 351 10.51 -34.58 -14.27
CA SER A 351 10.90 -33.36 -14.99
C SER A 351 11.13 -32.21 -14.00
N ASN A 352 12.28 -31.56 -14.12
CA ASN A 352 12.64 -30.38 -13.32
C ASN A 352 12.58 -29.11 -14.16
N THR A 353 11.52 -28.94 -14.95
CA THR A 353 11.32 -27.74 -15.76
C THR A 353 11.00 -26.52 -14.88
N PRO A 354 11.43 -25.31 -15.28
CA PRO A 354 11.22 -24.09 -14.47
C PRO A 354 9.75 -23.82 -14.11
N TRP A 355 8.82 -24.08 -15.03
CA TRP A 355 7.39 -23.85 -14.82
C TRP A 355 6.77 -24.81 -13.79
N MET A 356 7.27 -26.05 -13.69
CA MET A 356 6.81 -26.99 -12.67
C MET A 356 7.24 -26.56 -11.27
N ASN A 357 8.42 -25.93 -11.14
CA ASN A 357 8.89 -25.39 -9.86
C ASN A 357 8.03 -24.21 -9.38
N ILE A 358 7.53 -23.38 -10.30
CA ILE A 358 6.55 -22.33 -9.96
C ILE A 358 5.29 -22.96 -9.36
N TYR A 359 4.70 -23.95 -10.03
CA TYR A 359 3.51 -24.63 -9.51
C TYR A 359 3.74 -25.36 -8.19
N ARG A 360 4.90 -26.02 -8.01
CA ARG A 360 5.25 -26.66 -6.72
C ARG A 360 5.24 -25.63 -5.59
N ASN A 361 5.91 -24.49 -5.80
CA ASN A 361 5.96 -23.42 -4.81
C ASN A 361 4.57 -22.86 -4.50
N ASP A 362 3.75 -22.59 -5.53
CA ASP A 362 2.41 -22.05 -5.34
C ASP A 362 1.50 -23.02 -4.58
N ILE A 363 1.52 -24.31 -4.93
CA ILE A 363 0.74 -25.35 -4.25
C ILE A 363 1.19 -25.53 -2.80
N ASP A 364 2.51 -25.54 -2.54
CA ASP A 364 3.04 -25.58 -1.18
C ASP A 364 2.64 -24.32 -0.38
N SER A 365 2.63 -23.14 -0.99
CA SER A 365 2.13 -21.91 -0.36
C SER A 365 0.65 -22.02 0.05
N ILE A 366 -0.21 -22.59 -0.80
CA ILE A 366 -1.62 -22.82 -0.46
C ILE A 366 -1.76 -23.86 0.68
N LEU A 367 -0.96 -24.93 0.66
CA LEU A 367 -0.99 -25.94 1.71
C LEU A 367 -0.47 -25.41 3.05
N ASN A 368 0.57 -24.57 3.02
CA ASN A 368 1.09 -23.88 4.22
C ASN A 368 0.02 -22.94 4.79
N LEU A 369 -0.65 -22.17 3.93
CA LEU A 369 -1.79 -21.34 4.31
C LEU A 369 -2.86 -22.16 5.05
N ILE A 370 -3.30 -23.28 4.46
CA ILE A 370 -4.29 -24.18 5.06
C ILE A 370 -3.81 -24.77 6.39
N ARG A 371 -2.54 -25.19 6.48
CA ARG A 371 -1.95 -25.73 7.72
C ARG A 371 -1.90 -24.68 8.81
N ASP A 372 -1.44 -23.49 8.48
CA ASP A 372 -1.32 -22.40 9.45
C ASP A 372 -2.72 -22.05 9.98
N PHE A 373 -3.77 -22.14 9.15
CA PHE A 373 -5.17 -22.02 9.59
C PHE A 373 -5.68 -23.18 10.43
N SER A 374 -5.32 -24.44 10.16
CA SER A 374 -5.80 -25.56 10.98
C SER A 374 -5.29 -25.51 12.43
N HIS A 375 -4.31 -24.66 12.74
CA HIS A 375 -3.85 -24.39 14.11
C HIS A 375 -4.63 -23.26 14.80
N TYR A 376 -5.31 -22.40 14.04
CA TYR A 376 -6.31 -21.48 14.56
C TYR A 376 -7.65 -22.23 14.56
N GLU A 377 -7.86 -23.06 15.59
CA GLU A 377 -9.15 -23.71 15.84
C GLU A 377 -10.29 -22.68 15.68
N ILE A 378 -11.21 -22.96 14.75
CA ILE A 378 -12.57 -22.40 14.77
C ILE A 378 -13.40 -23.30 15.68
#